data_AF-A0A0L7M222-F1
#
_entry.id   AF-A0A0L7M222-F1
#
_cell.length_a   1.000
_cell.length_b   1.000
_cell.length_c   1.000
_cell.angle_alpha   90.00
_cell.angle_beta   90.00
_cell.angle_gamma   90.00
#
_symmetry.space_group_name_H-M   'P 1'
#
loop_
_entity.id
_entity.type
_entity.pdbx_description
1 polymer ?
#
loop_
_entity_poly.entity_id
_entity_poly.type
_entity_poly.pdbx_seq_one_letter_code
_entity_poly.pdbx_strand_id
1 'polypeptide(L)'
;MHTVYENENLIECSNFMLNRKDSLEEFFEVSEIKEENEETYLNYNIECTLNKKIEDKKNNVTYRREIINEENIQENKKYEEGGVTEPISLNYPSEEDIKRSNDVVELLKGYNLFEEESGLKKRENVLGMINKLFHEFLIELSINQGISEEEANNISGNLYTFGSYRLGVITPNSDIDCIFLAPQNLTREIFFNEFYLKLQQDRNVKKLQALPETYTPIIQFMYDDVDIDLLLATLPYKTLKDCYYSLDNDHILKNLDEVTVRSLNGIRVADLILNSVPNKDYFRNTLRFIKLWQK
;
A
#
# COMPACT_ATOMS: atom_id res chain seq x y z
N MET A 1 17.82 21.58 -18.02
CA MET A 1 17.53 21.10 -19.38
C MET A 1 16.05 20.81 -19.39
N HIS A 2 15.30 21.62 -20.13
CA HIS A 2 13.84 21.70 -20.12
C HIS A 2 13.16 20.42 -20.61
N THR A 3 12.04 20.05 -19.98
CA THR A 3 10.71 19.91 -20.62
C THR A 3 9.67 19.65 -19.53
N VAL A 4 9.05 20.73 -19.04
CA VAL A 4 7.67 20.70 -18.55
C VAL A 4 6.84 20.95 -19.81
N TYR A 5 5.85 20.11 -20.09
CA TYR A 5 4.91 20.36 -21.17
C TYR A 5 4.16 21.68 -20.89
N GLU A 6 4.54 22.76 -21.58
CA GLU A 6 3.67 23.90 -21.79
C GLU A 6 2.52 23.43 -22.69
N ASN A 7 1.44 22.98 -22.06
CA ASN A 7 0.19 22.70 -22.76
C ASN A 7 -0.82 23.77 -22.33
N GLU A 8 -1.23 24.61 -23.29
CA GLU A 8 -2.14 25.74 -23.09
C GLU A 8 -3.53 25.32 -22.54
N ASN A 9 -3.82 24.02 -22.50
CA ASN A 9 -5.01 23.43 -21.85
C ASN A 9 -5.00 23.49 -20.31
N LEU A 10 -3.84 23.65 -19.65
CA LEU A 10 -3.77 23.76 -18.18
C LEU A 10 -4.44 25.05 -17.66
N ILE A 11 -4.48 26.10 -18.48
CA ILE A 11 -5.07 27.38 -18.10
C ILE A 11 -6.60 27.30 -18.15
N GLU A 12 -7.19 26.51 -19.06
CA GLU A 12 -8.64 26.34 -19.13
C GLU A 12 -9.21 25.52 -17.95
N CYS A 13 -8.50 24.48 -17.48
CA CYS A 13 -8.92 23.72 -16.29
C CYS A 13 -8.85 24.56 -15.00
N SER A 14 -7.87 25.46 -14.89
CA SER A 14 -7.74 26.37 -13.75
C SER A 14 -8.87 27.40 -13.66
N ASN A 15 -9.40 27.84 -14.81
CA ASN A 15 -10.49 28.81 -14.87
C ASN A 15 -11.86 28.19 -14.59
N PHE A 16 -12.04 26.88 -14.78
CA PHE A 16 -13.29 26.20 -14.44
C PHE A 16 -13.46 26.04 -12.91
N MET A 17 -12.35 25.79 -12.20
CA MET A 17 -12.33 25.69 -10.73
C MET A 17 -12.49 27.05 -10.03
N LEU A 18 -12.17 28.16 -10.71
CA LEU A 18 -12.21 29.52 -10.14
C LEU A 18 -13.55 30.25 -10.34
N ASN A 19 -14.48 29.74 -11.16
CA ASN A 19 -15.73 30.42 -11.52
C ASN A 19 -16.98 30.00 -10.73
N ARG A 20 -16.84 29.26 -9.61
CA ARG A 20 -17.93 29.05 -8.63
C ARG A 20 -17.72 29.89 -7.36
N LYS A 21 -17.40 31.18 -7.53
CA LYS A 21 -17.12 32.10 -6.41
C LYS A 21 -18.33 32.87 -5.87
N ASP A 22 -19.55 32.53 -6.28
CA ASP A 22 -20.78 33.16 -5.78
C ASP A 22 -21.63 32.16 -4.99
N SER A 23 -21.19 31.85 -3.77
CA SER A 23 -22.05 31.39 -2.63
C SER A 23 -21.29 31.12 -1.31
N LEU A 24 -20.00 31.46 -1.22
CA LEU A 24 -19.16 31.15 -0.04
C LEU A 24 -19.48 31.93 1.25
N GLU A 25 -20.46 32.84 1.24
CA GLU A 25 -20.87 33.61 2.43
C GLU A 25 -22.12 33.06 3.15
N GLU A 26 -22.79 32.03 2.62
CA GLU A 26 -23.96 31.41 3.29
C GLU A 26 -23.68 30.04 3.94
N PHE A 27 -22.43 29.55 3.91
CA PHE A 27 -22.05 28.27 4.55
C PHE A 27 -21.28 28.41 5.87
N PHE A 28 -21.06 29.64 6.35
CA PHE A 28 -20.46 29.90 7.66
C PHE A 28 -21.53 30.15 8.72
N GLU A 29 -22.31 29.14 9.05
CA GLU A 29 -22.91 28.99 10.38
C GLU A 29 -23.38 27.54 10.55
N VAL A 30 -23.20 27.01 11.77
CA VAL A 30 -23.41 25.61 12.21
C VAL A 30 -22.19 24.71 11.96
N SER A 31 -21.46 24.17 12.93
CA SER A 31 -21.43 24.29 14.41
C SER A 31 -20.26 23.41 14.87
N GLU A 32 -19.50 23.89 15.85
CA GLU A 32 -18.73 23.11 16.84
C GLU A 32 -17.82 21.98 16.33
N ILE A 33 -16.52 22.31 16.31
CA ILE A 33 -15.39 21.38 16.34
C ILE A 33 -15.61 20.39 17.50
N LYS A 34 -16.13 19.20 17.19
CA LYS A 34 -15.97 18.02 18.03
C LYS A 34 -14.73 17.29 17.54
N GLU A 35 -13.82 17.02 18.48
CA GLU A 35 -12.64 16.19 18.30
C GLU A 35 -13.01 14.90 17.53
N GLU A 36 -12.62 14.81 16.26
CA GLU A 36 -12.85 13.63 15.44
C GLU A 36 -11.90 12.51 15.90
N ASN A 37 -12.51 11.44 16.41
CA ASN A 37 -11.85 10.25 16.96
C ASN A 37 -10.85 9.62 15.98
N GLU A 38 -9.69 9.19 16.51
CA GLU A 38 -8.65 8.40 15.83
C GLU A 38 -9.21 7.13 15.14
N GLU A 39 -10.41 6.65 15.52
CA GLU A 39 -11.08 5.49 14.92
C GLU A 39 -11.51 5.69 13.46
N THR A 40 -11.72 6.93 12.99
CA THR A 40 -12.20 7.19 11.63
C THR A 40 -11.13 6.87 10.56
N TYR A 41 -9.85 6.98 10.90
CA TYR A 41 -8.74 6.69 9.98
C TYR A 41 -8.55 5.20 9.71
N LEU A 42 -9.02 4.33 10.61
CA LEU A 42 -8.98 2.87 10.46
C LEU A 42 -10.03 2.30 9.50
N ASN A 43 -11.02 3.09 9.07
CA ASN A 43 -12.09 2.64 8.16
C ASN A 43 -11.73 2.76 6.67
N TYR A 44 -10.57 3.30 6.33
CA TYR A 44 -10.09 3.28 4.97
C TYR A 44 -9.30 2.00 4.70
N ASN A 45 -9.48 1.37 3.52
CA ASN A 45 -8.92 0.07 3.14
C ASN A 45 -7.38 0.06 3.00
N ILE A 46 -6.66 0.36 4.08
CA ILE A 46 -5.21 0.23 4.16
C ILE A 46 -4.94 -1.20 4.54
N GLU A 47 -4.51 -2.02 3.58
CA GLU A 47 -4.03 -3.36 3.91
C GLU A 47 -2.59 -3.28 4.46
N CYS A 48 -2.48 -2.75 5.68
CA CYS A 48 -1.29 -2.77 6.52
C CYS A 48 -1.07 -4.18 7.07
N THR A 49 -0.37 -5.06 6.37
CA THR A 49 -0.02 -6.38 6.94
C THR A 49 1.24 -6.29 7.80
N LEU A 50 1.22 -5.42 8.82
CA LEU A 50 2.21 -5.46 9.89
C LEU A 50 1.67 -6.12 11.16
N ASN A 51 0.35 -6.12 11.39
CA ASN A 51 -0.26 -6.71 12.59
C ASN A 51 -1.68 -7.26 12.36
N LYS A 52 -1.83 -8.32 11.57
CA LYS A 52 -2.90 -9.30 11.88
C LYS A 52 -2.44 -10.09 13.10
N LYS A 53 -2.63 -9.52 14.30
CA LYS A 53 -2.69 -10.35 15.51
C LYS A 53 -3.80 -11.37 15.28
N ILE A 54 -3.44 -12.63 15.42
CA ILE A 54 -4.35 -13.76 15.50
C ILE A 54 -5.27 -13.50 16.70
N GLU A 55 -6.48 -13.00 16.43
CA GLU A 55 -7.64 -13.35 17.23
C GLU A 55 -8.48 -14.32 16.42
N ASP A 56 -8.05 -15.59 16.46
CA ASP A 56 -8.97 -16.72 16.40
C ASP A 56 -9.98 -16.59 17.55
N LYS A 57 -11.06 -15.87 17.30
CA LYS A 57 -12.32 -16.08 18.01
C LYS A 57 -13.45 -16.21 17.02
N LYS A 58 -13.67 -17.48 16.65
CA LYS A 58 -14.98 -18.13 16.57
C LYS A 58 -16.11 -17.19 16.11
N ASN A 59 -16.44 -17.23 14.83
CA ASN A 59 -17.84 -17.36 14.45
C ASN A 59 -17.99 -18.00 13.08
N ASN A 60 -18.76 -19.08 13.08
CA ASN A 60 -19.25 -19.79 11.92
C ASN A 60 -19.95 -18.82 10.96
N VAL A 61 -19.47 -18.72 9.72
CA VAL A 61 -20.36 -18.46 8.59
C VAL A 61 -20.05 -19.48 7.51
N THR A 62 -20.93 -20.47 7.48
CA THR A 62 -21.08 -21.55 6.54
C THR A 62 -21.17 -21.00 5.11
N TYR A 63 -20.15 -21.25 4.27
CA TYR A 63 -20.35 -21.23 2.83
C TYR A 63 -20.68 -22.64 2.36
N ARG A 64 -21.87 -22.75 1.77
CA ARG A 64 -22.50 -23.95 1.24
C ARG A 64 -21.55 -24.74 0.35
N ARG A 65 -21.39 -26.01 0.68
CA ARG A 65 -20.95 -27.08 -0.21
C ARG A 65 -21.98 -27.28 -1.31
N GLU A 66 -21.55 -27.28 -2.56
CA GLU A 66 -22.12 -28.16 -3.56
C GLU A 66 -21.07 -29.19 -3.97
N ILE A 67 -21.56 -30.42 -4.06
CA ILE A 67 -20.86 -31.70 -4.05
C ILE A 67 -20.48 -32.05 -5.49
N ILE A 68 -19.20 -32.25 -5.78
CA ILE A 68 -18.76 -33.08 -6.92
C ILE A 68 -17.53 -33.91 -6.51
N ASN A 69 -17.77 -35.22 -6.41
CA ASN A 69 -16.90 -36.40 -6.50
C ASN A 69 -15.68 -36.57 -5.56
N GLU A 70 -15.86 -37.51 -4.63
CA GLU A 70 -14.95 -37.99 -3.57
C GLU A 70 -13.87 -39.00 -4.01
N GLU A 71 -13.48 -39.06 -5.29
CA GLU A 71 -12.45 -40.01 -5.74
C GLU A 71 -11.26 -39.27 -6.36
N ASN A 72 -10.38 -38.71 -5.50
CA ASN A 72 -8.94 -38.48 -5.74
C ASN A 72 -8.22 -37.76 -4.57
N ILE A 73 -8.69 -37.95 -3.32
CA ILE A 73 -8.03 -37.39 -2.14
C ILE A 73 -6.88 -38.31 -1.72
N GLN A 74 -5.80 -38.36 -2.50
CA GLN A 74 -4.53 -38.92 -2.02
C GLN A 74 -3.26 -38.43 -2.72
N GLU A 75 -3.32 -37.40 -3.55
CA GLU A 75 -2.13 -36.71 -4.06
C GLU A 75 -2.29 -35.19 -3.92
N ASN A 76 -1.23 -34.52 -3.44
CA ASN A 76 -1.09 -33.08 -3.17
C ASN A 76 -1.32 -32.58 -1.72
N LYS A 77 -0.66 -33.21 -0.75
CA LYS A 77 -0.20 -32.54 0.49
C LYS A 77 1.33 -32.49 0.53
N LYS A 78 1.97 -31.86 -0.47
CA LYS A 78 3.45 -31.80 -0.58
C LYS A 78 4.01 -30.39 -0.74
N TYR A 79 3.41 -29.40 -0.09
CA TYR A 79 3.88 -28.00 -0.12
C TYR A 79 3.77 -27.33 1.27
N GLU A 80 4.30 -27.96 2.33
CA GLU A 80 4.40 -27.33 3.66
C GLU A 80 5.84 -26.95 4.07
N GLU A 81 6.84 -27.03 3.19
CA GLU A 81 8.22 -26.66 3.50
C GLU A 81 8.85 -25.74 2.43
N GLY A 82 8.39 -24.48 2.37
CA GLY A 82 9.18 -23.27 2.03
C GLY A 82 10.09 -23.22 0.79
N GLY A 83 10.02 -24.12 -0.18
CA GLY A 83 10.93 -24.14 -1.32
C GLY A 83 10.63 -25.21 -2.37
N VAL A 84 11.44 -25.21 -3.44
CA VAL A 84 11.36 -26.19 -4.56
C VAL A 84 12.21 -27.45 -4.30
N THR A 85 12.95 -27.48 -3.19
CA THR A 85 13.80 -28.59 -2.76
C THR A 85 13.61 -28.86 -1.27
N GLU A 86 13.89 -30.08 -0.85
CA GLU A 86 13.90 -30.47 0.57
C GLU A 86 14.90 -29.64 1.38
N PRO A 87 14.65 -29.39 2.68
CA PRO A 87 15.57 -28.66 3.54
C PRO A 87 16.89 -29.41 3.71
N ILE A 88 18.00 -28.66 3.79
CA ILE A 88 19.34 -29.23 4.03
C ILE A 88 19.43 -29.89 5.41
N SER A 89 18.75 -29.33 6.41
CA SER A 89 18.74 -29.80 7.78
C SER A 89 17.44 -29.40 8.46
N LEU A 90 16.86 -30.32 9.23
CA LEU A 90 15.72 -30.08 10.12
C LEU A 90 16.14 -29.92 11.59
N ASN A 91 17.46 -29.83 11.85
CA ASN A 91 17.96 -29.67 13.21
C ASN A 91 17.57 -28.31 13.78
N TYR A 92 17.03 -28.34 14.99
CA TYR A 92 16.78 -27.13 15.78
C TYR A 92 18.09 -26.53 16.33
N PRO A 93 18.11 -25.21 16.63
CA PRO A 93 19.29 -24.57 17.20
C PRO A 93 19.67 -25.18 18.56
N SER A 94 20.96 -25.26 18.82
CA SER A 94 21.50 -25.59 20.15
C SER A 94 21.36 -24.40 21.12
N GLU A 95 21.59 -24.64 22.41
CA GLU A 95 21.61 -23.57 23.42
C GLU A 95 22.65 -22.48 23.10
N GLU A 96 23.82 -22.87 22.57
CA GLU A 96 24.84 -21.91 22.15
C GLU A 96 24.37 -21.10 20.93
N ASP A 97 23.68 -21.72 19.96
CA ASP A 97 23.14 -21.00 18.79
C ASP A 97 22.10 -19.96 19.20
N ILE A 98 21.24 -20.29 20.18
CA ILE A 98 20.26 -19.36 20.75
C ILE A 98 20.97 -18.18 21.40
N LYS A 99 22.03 -18.45 22.17
CA LYS A 99 22.84 -17.40 22.80
C LYS A 99 23.47 -16.47 21.77
N ARG A 100 24.08 -17.02 20.71
CA ARG A 100 24.66 -16.24 19.61
C ARG A 100 23.61 -15.46 18.82
N SER A 101 22.41 -16.03 18.66
CA SER A 101 21.28 -15.32 18.03
C SER A 101 20.88 -14.09 18.83
N ASN A 102 20.90 -14.16 20.16
CA ASN A 102 20.65 -13.01 21.03
C ASN A 102 21.77 -11.96 20.90
N ASP A 103 23.04 -12.37 20.83
CA ASP A 103 24.16 -11.44 20.59
C ASP A 103 23.98 -10.68 19.26
N VAL A 104 23.50 -11.35 18.21
CA VAL A 104 23.17 -10.71 16.92
C VAL A 104 22.03 -9.71 17.09
N VAL A 105 20.97 -10.04 17.82
CA VAL A 105 19.86 -9.11 18.06
C VAL A 105 20.32 -7.86 18.81
N GLU A 106 21.15 -8.01 19.83
CA GLU A 106 21.72 -6.86 20.56
C GLU A 106 22.65 -6.02 19.68
N LEU A 107 23.45 -6.65 18.82
CA LEU A 107 24.22 -5.94 17.80
C LEU A 107 23.31 -5.11 16.89
N LEU A 108 22.26 -5.70 16.33
CA LEU A 108 21.32 -5.02 15.43
C LEU A 108 20.63 -3.82 16.12
N LYS A 109 20.29 -3.94 17.41
CA LYS A 109 19.78 -2.83 18.23
C LYS A 109 20.82 -1.73 18.39
N GLY A 110 22.08 -2.09 18.65
CA GLY A 110 23.19 -1.13 18.75
C GLY A 110 23.42 -0.29 17.49
N TYR A 111 23.07 -0.83 16.31
CA TYR A 111 23.09 -0.11 15.02
C TYR A 111 21.77 0.62 14.69
N ASN A 112 20.82 0.69 15.63
CA ASN A 112 19.53 1.35 15.45
C ASN A 112 18.71 0.79 14.26
N LEU A 113 18.70 -0.55 14.10
CA LEU A 113 18.03 -1.23 12.99
C LEU A 113 16.61 -1.71 13.32
N PHE A 114 16.04 -1.23 14.42
CA PHE A 114 14.66 -1.47 14.81
C PHE A 114 13.97 -0.11 14.92
N GLU A 115 12.75 -0.05 14.40
CA GLU A 115 11.89 1.11 14.57
C GLU A 115 11.24 1.09 15.95
N GLU A 116 11.04 2.28 16.53
CA GLU A 116 10.32 2.44 17.79
C GLU A 116 8.80 2.43 17.56
N GLU A 117 8.05 2.07 18.60
CA GLU A 117 6.58 2.08 18.54
C GLU A 117 6.01 3.45 18.15
N SER A 118 6.65 4.54 18.59
CA SER A 118 6.32 5.92 18.22
C SER A 118 6.48 6.16 16.72
N GLY A 119 7.58 5.67 16.12
CA GLY A 119 7.87 5.76 14.69
C GLY A 119 6.94 4.90 13.85
N LEU A 120 6.51 3.73 14.35
CA LEU A 120 5.49 2.89 13.73
C LEU A 120 4.12 3.59 13.72
N LYS A 121 3.66 4.09 14.87
CA LYS A 121 2.37 4.81 14.98
C LYS A 121 2.35 6.05 14.07
N LYS A 122 3.46 6.77 13.99
CA LYS A 122 3.60 7.92 13.06
C LYS A 122 3.37 7.49 11.61
N ARG A 123 3.99 6.40 11.16
CA ARG A 123 3.85 5.89 9.79
C ARG A 123 2.44 5.39 9.49
N GLU A 124 1.79 4.73 10.45
CA GLU A 124 0.38 4.33 10.33
C GLU A 124 -0.53 5.54 10.15
N ASN A 125 -0.31 6.62 10.92
CA ASN A 125 -1.06 7.86 10.76
C ASN A 125 -0.85 8.50 9.38
N VAL A 126 0.40 8.55 8.90
CA VAL A 126 0.75 9.07 7.56
C VAL A 126 0.03 8.28 6.46
N LEU A 127 0.05 6.95 6.53
CA LEU A 127 -0.71 6.09 5.60
C LEU A 127 -2.22 6.36 5.67
N GLY A 128 -2.76 6.58 6.87
CA GLY A 128 -4.13 7.03 7.12
C GLY A 128 -4.49 8.28 6.33
N MET A 129 -3.66 9.32 6.43
CA MET A 129 -3.89 10.60 5.76
C MET A 129 -3.78 10.49 4.24
N ILE A 130 -2.76 9.78 3.74
CA ILE A 130 -2.58 9.57 2.30
C ILE A 130 -3.77 8.81 1.71
N ASN A 131 -4.29 7.80 2.42
CA ASN A 131 -5.44 7.06 1.95
C ASN A 131 -6.72 7.92 1.94
N LYS A 132 -6.92 8.75 2.95
CA LYS A 132 -8.03 9.71 2.98
C LYS A 132 -7.98 10.65 1.78
N LEU A 133 -6.82 11.28 1.51
CA LEU A 133 -6.62 12.16 0.36
C LEU A 133 -6.92 11.45 -0.97
N PHE A 134 -6.51 10.17 -1.08
CA PHE A 134 -6.77 9.36 -2.26
C PHE A 134 -8.25 9.09 -2.48
N HIS A 135 -9.00 8.75 -1.42
CA HIS A 135 -10.44 8.52 -1.52
C HIS A 135 -11.20 9.81 -1.88
N GLU A 136 -10.87 10.94 -1.24
CA GLU A 136 -11.44 12.25 -1.59
C GLU A 136 -11.18 12.57 -3.07
N PHE A 137 -9.95 12.35 -3.53
CA PHE A 137 -9.59 12.55 -4.93
C PHE A 137 -10.38 11.66 -5.89
N LEU A 138 -10.57 10.37 -5.58
CA LEU A 138 -11.34 9.46 -6.44
C LEU A 138 -12.81 9.88 -6.57
N ILE A 139 -13.41 10.40 -5.49
CA ILE A 139 -14.78 10.91 -5.51
C ILE A 139 -14.86 12.17 -6.38
N GLU A 140 -13.98 13.15 -6.14
CA GLU A 140 -13.86 14.38 -6.93
C GLU A 140 -13.67 14.08 -8.42
N LEU A 141 -12.74 13.19 -8.74
CA LEU A 141 -12.44 12.75 -10.09
C LEU A 141 -13.66 12.11 -10.77
N SER A 142 -14.36 11.22 -10.05
CA SER A 142 -15.54 10.53 -10.56
C SER A 142 -16.66 11.51 -10.90
N ILE A 143 -16.93 12.48 -10.02
CA ILE A 143 -17.93 13.53 -10.25
C ILE A 143 -17.55 14.39 -11.46
N ASN A 144 -16.27 14.77 -11.58
CA ASN A 144 -15.77 15.56 -12.71
C ASN A 144 -15.88 14.83 -14.05
N GLN A 145 -15.83 13.49 -14.04
CA GLN A 145 -16.07 12.65 -15.21
C GLN A 145 -17.56 12.39 -15.50
N GLY A 146 -18.47 13.03 -14.77
CA GLY A 146 -19.92 12.96 -14.98
C GLY A 146 -20.63 11.81 -14.28
N ILE A 147 -19.96 11.13 -13.35
CA ILE A 147 -20.58 10.11 -12.49
C ILE A 147 -21.43 10.84 -11.42
N SER A 148 -22.62 10.32 -11.11
CA SER A 148 -23.46 10.92 -10.08
C SER A 148 -22.77 10.85 -8.71
N GLU A 149 -23.07 11.80 -7.82
CA GLU A 149 -22.47 11.84 -6.47
C GLU A 149 -22.74 10.54 -5.69
N GLU A 150 -23.93 9.97 -5.81
CA GLU A 150 -24.28 8.67 -5.20
C GLU A 150 -23.41 7.52 -5.73
N GLU A 151 -23.15 7.48 -7.03
CA GLU A 151 -22.29 6.44 -7.61
C GLU A 151 -20.80 6.70 -7.32
N ALA A 152 -20.35 7.95 -7.35
CA ALA A 152 -18.99 8.36 -7.04
C ALA A 152 -18.58 7.96 -5.62
N ASN A 153 -19.48 8.12 -4.65
CA ASN A 153 -19.27 7.69 -3.26
C ASN A 153 -19.08 6.16 -3.11
N ASN A 154 -19.48 5.38 -4.11
CA ASN A 154 -19.28 3.93 -4.14
C ASN A 154 -17.99 3.49 -4.86
N ILE A 155 -17.29 4.43 -5.52
CA ILE A 155 -16.01 4.20 -6.17
C ILE A 155 -14.90 4.33 -5.14
N SER A 156 -14.15 3.25 -4.93
CA SER A 156 -13.06 3.20 -3.96
C SER A 156 -11.80 2.62 -4.58
N GLY A 157 -10.64 3.05 -4.07
CA GLY A 157 -9.36 2.40 -4.28
C GLY A 157 -8.84 1.73 -3.01
N ASN A 158 -7.66 1.15 -3.09
CA ASN A 158 -6.95 0.55 -1.97
C ASN A 158 -5.51 1.06 -1.92
N LEU A 159 -5.00 1.31 -0.72
CA LEU A 159 -3.59 1.65 -0.49
C LEU A 159 -2.86 0.42 0.06
N TYR A 160 -1.78 0.03 -0.61
CA TYR A 160 -0.97 -1.11 -0.23
C TYR A 160 0.46 -0.73 0.13
N THR A 161 0.87 -1.34 1.24
CA THR A 161 2.22 -1.67 1.68
C THR A 161 3.11 -2.46 0.73
N PHE A 162 4.32 -2.05 0.36
CA PHE A 162 5.31 -3.04 -0.11
C PHE A 162 6.73 -2.79 0.46
N GLY A 163 7.72 -3.47 -0.11
CA GLY A 163 9.12 -3.24 0.21
C GLY A 163 9.50 -3.53 1.66
N SER A 164 10.42 -2.73 2.19
CA SER A 164 10.99 -2.97 3.53
C SER A 164 9.97 -2.80 4.65
N TYR A 165 9.00 -1.90 4.46
CA TYR A 165 7.87 -1.68 5.36
C TYR A 165 7.00 -2.93 5.45
N ARG A 166 6.55 -3.46 4.31
CA ARG A 166 5.73 -4.69 4.26
C ARG A 166 6.44 -5.89 4.86
N LEU A 167 7.75 -6.04 4.61
CA LEU A 167 8.56 -7.13 5.17
C LEU A 167 8.77 -7.02 6.69
N GLY A 168 8.50 -5.85 7.29
CA GLY A 168 8.78 -5.59 8.70
C GLY A 168 10.26 -5.48 8.99
N VAL A 169 11.05 -4.95 8.04
CA VAL A 169 12.51 -4.76 8.16
C VAL A 169 12.95 -3.29 8.12
N ILE A 170 12.05 -2.39 8.48
CA ILE A 170 12.32 -0.94 8.51
C ILE A 170 13.21 -0.53 9.69
N THR A 171 13.83 0.63 9.49
CA THR A 171 14.65 1.38 10.43
C THR A 171 14.10 2.80 10.56
N PRO A 172 14.52 3.61 11.56
CA PRO A 172 14.01 4.97 11.77
C PRO A 172 14.01 5.89 10.55
N ASN A 173 14.99 5.72 9.65
CA ASN A 173 15.13 6.54 8.44
C ASN A 173 14.62 5.84 7.17
N SER A 174 13.88 4.74 7.30
CA SER A 174 13.27 4.05 6.17
C SER A 174 12.06 4.83 5.66
N ASP A 175 11.99 4.92 4.33
CA ASP A 175 10.85 5.33 3.53
C ASP A 175 9.70 4.31 3.62
N ILE A 176 8.53 4.73 3.14
CA ILE A 176 7.39 3.84 2.93
C ILE A 176 7.11 3.70 1.43
N ASP A 177 7.38 2.49 0.93
CA ASP A 177 6.94 2.02 -0.38
C ASP A 177 5.43 1.76 -0.38
N CYS A 178 4.70 2.51 -1.19
CA CYS A 178 3.24 2.51 -1.25
C CYS A 178 2.73 2.41 -2.69
N ILE A 179 1.57 1.81 -2.88
CA ILE A 179 0.89 1.80 -4.18
C ILE A 179 -0.61 1.92 -4.01
N PHE A 180 -1.21 2.75 -4.86
CA PHE A 180 -2.65 2.75 -5.05
C PHE A 180 -3.06 1.70 -6.06
N LEU A 181 -3.98 0.83 -5.63
CA LEU A 181 -4.81 0.05 -6.54
C LEU A 181 -6.07 0.86 -6.81
N ALA A 182 -6.31 1.18 -8.08
CA ALA A 182 -7.37 2.10 -8.48
C ALA A 182 -8.28 1.50 -9.57
N PRO A 183 -9.55 1.95 -9.65
CA PRO A 183 -10.44 1.64 -10.77
C PRO A 183 -10.01 2.38 -12.05
N GLN A 184 -10.57 1.93 -13.18
CA GLN A 184 -10.16 2.33 -14.54
C GLN A 184 -10.24 3.84 -14.83
N ASN A 185 -11.03 4.58 -14.06
CA ASN A 185 -11.24 6.02 -14.21
C ASN A 185 -10.03 6.86 -13.78
N LEU A 186 -9.14 6.30 -12.95
CA LEU A 186 -7.87 6.92 -12.60
C LEU A 186 -6.76 6.41 -13.52
N THR A 187 -6.39 7.22 -14.52
CA THR A 187 -5.28 6.93 -15.42
C THR A 187 -3.94 7.42 -14.85
N ARG A 188 -2.83 6.93 -15.42
CA ARG A 188 -1.48 7.43 -15.07
C ARG A 188 -1.33 8.94 -15.33
N GLU A 189 -1.91 9.45 -16.41
CA GLU A 189 -1.88 10.88 -16.72
C GLU A 189 -2.61 11.70 -15.64
N ILE A 190 -3.80 11.27 -15.22
CA ILE A 190 -4.55 11.92 -14.15
C ILE A 190 -3.78 11.84 -12.82
N PHE A 191 -3.15 10.72 -12.52
CA PHE A 191 -2.34 10.55 -11.31
C PHE A 191 -1.13 11.49 -11.27
N PHE A 192 -0.35 11.57 -12.35
CA PHE A 192 0.85 12.41 -12.40
C PHE A 192 0.56 13.91 -12.59
N ASN A 193 -0.66 14.28 -12.99
CA ASN A 193 -1.07 15.68 -13.14
C ASN A 193 -2.01 16.12 -12.01
N GLU A 194 -3.23 15.60 -11.98
CA GLU A 194 -4.28 16.07 -11.06
C GLU A 194 -4.04 15.65 -9.61
N PHE A 195 -3.69 14.38 -9.37
CA PHE A 195 -3.40 13.93 -8.00
C PHE A 195 -2.10 14.56 -7.48
N TYR A 196 -1.11 14.75 -8.35
CA TYR A 196 0.10 15.51 -8.02
C TYR A 196 -0.23 16.95 -7.56
N LEU A 197 -1.14 17.64 -8.24
CA LEU A 197 -1.60 18.98 -7.83
C LEU A 197 -2.34 18.93 -6.49
N LYS A 198 -3.15 17.90 -6.23
CA LYS A 198 -3.80 17.72 -4.92
C LYS A 198 -2.77 17.55 -3.80
N LEU A 199 -1.74 16.73 -4.01
CA LEU A 199 -0.61 16.59 -3.06
C LEU A 199 0.12 17.93 -2.86
N GLN A 200 0.33 18.71 -3.93
CA GLN A 200 1.02 19.99 -3.85
C GLN A 200 0.27 21.03 -3.00
N GLN A 201 -1.06 20.93 -2.91
CA GLN A 201 -1.91 21.82 -2.12
C GLN A 201 -1.96 21.43 -0.63
N ASP A 202 -1.58 20.21 -0.28
CA ASP A 202 -1.55 19.76 1.11
C ASP A 202 -0.33 20.34 1.84
N ARG A 203 -0.57 21.06 2.94
CA ARG A 203 0.46 21.72 3.75
C ARG A 203 1.45 20.74 4.41
N ASN A 204 1.07 19.47 4.58
CA ASN A 204 1.89 18.44 5.22
C ASN A 204 2.88 17.81 4.23
N VAL A 205 2.67 18.02 2.91
CA VAL A 205 3.53 17.52 1.84
C VAL A 205 4.72 18.45 1.63
N LYS A 206 5.92 17.87 1.60
CA LYS A 206 7.20 18.53 1.31
C LYS A 206 7.97 17.70 0.27
N LYS A 207 8.96 18.32 -0.38
CA LYS A 207 9.89 17.64 -1.33
C LYS A 207 9.18 16.81 -2.41
N LEU A 208 8.01 17.26 -2.87
CA LEU A 208 7.20 16.57 -3.87
C LEU A 208 7.91 16.52 -5.24
N GLN A 209 7.98 15.33 -5.84
CA GLN A 209 8.60 15.06 -7.12
C GLN A 209 7.83 13.95 -7.86
N ALA A 210 7.58 14.13 -9.16
CA ALA A 210 7.02 13.11 -10.03
C ALA A 210 8.08 12.59 -11.02
N LEU A 211 8.09 11.28 -11.24
CA LEU A 211 9.03 10.58 -12.12
C LEU A 211 8.27 9.63 -13.09
N PRO A 212 7.45 10.17 -14.02
CA PRO A 212 6.58 9.37 -14.89
C PRO A 212 7.34 8.52 -15.92
N GLU A 213 8.56 8.92 -16.29
CA GLU A 213 9.36 8.29 -17.35
C GLU A 213 10.32 7.20 -16.83
N THR A 214 10.23 6.83 -15.55
CA THR A 214 11.08 5.80 -14.95
C THR A 214 10.57 4.39 -15.25
N TYR A 215 11.41 3.37 -14.98
CA TYR A 215 11.03 1.97 -15.18
C TYR A 215 9.75 1.60 -14.43
N THR A 216 9.60 2.10 -13.20
CA THR A 216 8.35 2.03 -12.43
C THR A 216 7.95 3.46 -12.06
N PRO A 217 7.02 4.07 -12.80
CA PRO A 217 6.59 5.45 -12.58
C PRO A 217 6.14 5.69 -11.14
N ILE A 218 6.62 6.79 -10.56
CA ILE A 218 6.52 7.04 -9.12
C ILE A 218 6.35 8.53 -8.80
N ILE A 219 5.58 8.83 -7.76
CA ILE A 219 5.56 10.13 -7.09
C ILE A 219 6.28 9.96 -5.75
N GLN A 220 7.30 10.76 -5.51
CA GLN A 220 8.09 10.77 -4.27
C GLN A 220 7.82 12.06 -3.51
N PHE A 221 7.61 11.96 -2.20
CA PHE A 221 7.37 13.12 -1.35
C PHE A 221 7.65 12.80 0.11
N MET A 222 7.73 13.84 0.93
CA MET A 222 7.80 13.74 2.37
C MET A 222 6.45 14.18 2.95
N TYR A 223 5.81 13.34 3.76
CA TYR A 223 4.56 13.65 4.46
C TYR A 223 4.81 13.58 5.96
N ASP A 224 4.60 14.69 6.69
CA ASP A 224 4.89 14.79 8.13
C ASP A 224 6.28 14.22 8.51
N ASP A 225 7.31 14.56 7.72
CA ASP A 225 8.70 14.10 7.89
C ASP A 225 8.90 12.58 7.74
N VAL A 226 8.02 11.89 7.01
CA VAL A 226 8.20 10.51 6.53
C VAL A 226 8.33 10.53 5.02
N ASP A 227 9.40 9.95 4.48
CA ASP A 227 9.58 9.82 3.03
C ASP A 227 8.67 8.72 2.47
N ILE A 228 7.96 9.04 1.38
CA ILE A 228 6.94 8.21 0.74
C ILE A 228 7.27 8.05 -0.74
N ASP A 229 7.24 6.79 -1.18
CA ASP A 229 7.43 6.35 -2.54
C ASP A 229 6.11 5.76 -3.05
N LEU A 230 5.38 6.52 -3.88
CA LEU A 230 3.98 6.23 -4.23
C LEU A 230 3.80 5.87 -5.71
N LEU A 231 3.33 4.64 -5.94
CA LEU A 231 3.06 4.08 -7.25
C LEU A 231 1.55 4.03 -7.51
N LEU A 232 1.18 3.79 -8.77
CA LEU A 232 -0.19 3.53 -9.20
C LEU A 232 -0.28 2.20 -9.97
N ALA A 233 -1.32 1.43 -9.69
CA ALA A 233 -1.82 0.35 -10.53
C ALA A 233 -3.32 0.53 -10.78
N THR A 234 -3.69 0.67 -12.04
CA THR A 234 -5.09 0.83 -12.47
C THR A 234 -5.61 -0.49 -13.02
N LEU A 235 -6.70 -1.00 -12.46
CA LEU A 235 -7.35 -2.21 -12.95
C LEU A 235 -8.50 -1.85 -13.92
N PRO A 236 -8.82 -2.72 -14.90
CA PRO A 236 -9.85 -2.47 -15.92
C PRO A 236 -11.26 -2.73 -15.39
N TYR A 237 -11.58 -2.21 -14.21
CA TYR A 237 -12.89 -2.32 -13.56
C TYR A 237 -13.43 -0.93 -13.22
N LYS A 238 -14.75 -0.76 -13.32
CA LYS A 238 -15.44 0.47 -12.89
C LYS A 238 -15.31 0.66 -11.39
N THR A 239 -15.46 -0.42 -10.62
CA THR A 239 -15.21 -0.45 -9.18
C THR A 239 -14.31 -1.62 -8.84
N LEU A 240 -13.46 -1.50 -7.81
CA LEU A 240 -12.62 -2.62 -7.39
C LEU A 240 -13.42 -3.79 -6.80
N LYS A 241 -14.69 -3.60 -6.43
CA LYS A 241 -15.60 -4.67 -6.00
C LYS A 241 -15.88 -5.66 -7.13
N ASP A 242 -15.73 -5.24 -8.38
CA ASP A 242 -15.91 -6.09 -9.56
C ASP A 242 -14.66 -6.94 -9.86
N CYS A 243 -13.55 -6.69 -9.16
CA CYS A 243 -12.35 -7.50 -9.27
C CYS A 243 -12.48 -8.78 -8.43
N TYR A 244 -12.63 -9.92 -9.10
CA TYR A 244 -12.76 -11.22 -8.46
C TYR A 244 -11.42 -11.83 -8.00
N TYR A 245 -10.31 -11.22 -8.39
CA TYR A 245 -8.96 -11.77 -8.16
C TYR A 245 -8.26 -11.00 -7.05
N SER A 246 -7.79 -11.73 -6.05
CA SER A 246 -6.85 -11.24 -5.06
C SER A 246 -5.46 -11.02 -5.67
N LEU A 247 -4.62 -10.23 -4.98
CA LEU A 247 -3.28 -9.86 -5.48
C LEU A 247 -2.35 -11.07 -5.70
N ASP A 248 -2.54 -12.15 -4.94
CA ASP A 248 -1.81 -13.42 -5.06
C ASP A 248 -2.22 -14.26 -6.28
N ASN A 249 -3.32 -13.91 -6.96
CA ASN A 249 -3.79 -14.61 -8.14
C ASN A 249 -3.20 -14.00 -9.42
N ASP A 250 -2.52 -14.80 -10.24
CA ASP A 250 -1.93 -14.35 -11.53
C ASP A 250 -2.96 -13.78 -12.51
N HIS A 251 -4.23 -14.16 -12.39
CA HIS A 251 -5.28 -13.66 -13.27
C HIS A 251 -5.54 -12.16 -13.12
N ILE A 252 -5.17 -11.54 -11.99
CA ILE A 252 -5.27 -10.09 -11.82
C ILE A 252 -4.41 -9.33 -12.83
N LEU A 253 -3.35 -9.98 -13.35
CA LEU A 253 -2.41 -9.37 -14.30
C LEU A 253 -2.87 -9.46 -15.75
N LYS A 254 -3.97 -10.16 -16.04
CA LYS A 254 -4.45 -10.35 -17.42
C LYS A 254 -4.90 -9.02 -18.02
N ASN A 255 -4.46 -8.76 -19.25
CA ASN A 255 -4.80 -7.56 -20.03
C ASN A 255 -4.35 -6.25 -19.39
N LEU A 256 -3.41 -6.28 -18.44
CA LEU A 256 -2.75 -5.09 -17.93
C LEU A 256 -1.55 -4.73 -18.81
N ASP A 257 -1.25 -3.44 -18.89
CA ASP A 257 -0.02 -2.98 -19.52
C ASP A 257 1.21 -3.31 -18.67
N GLU A 258 2.39 -3.36 -19.31
CA GLU A 258 3.64 -3.74 -18.64
C GLU A 258 3.94 -2.87 -17.42
N VAL A 259 3.63 -1.56 -17.48
CA VAL A 259 3.90 -0.65 -16.36
C VAL A 259 3.06 -1.03 -15.15
N THR A 260 1.75 -1.25 -15.34
CA THR A 260 0.85 -1.67 -14.26
C THR A 260 1.26 -3.03 -13.68
N VAL A 261 1.65 -3.99 -14.52
CA VAL A 261 2.19 -5.29 -14.06
C VAL A 261 3.44 -5.10 -13.20
N ARG A 262 4.38 -4.23 -13.62
CA ARG A 262 5.59 -3.92 -12.85
C ARG A 262 5.26 -3.26 -11.51
N SER A 263 4.32 -2.34 -11.47
CA SER A 263 3.89 -1.69 -10.21
C SER A 263 3.30 -2.71 -9.23
N LEU A 264 2.44 -3.64 -9.71
CA LEU A 264 1.82 -4.67 -8.88
C LEU A 264 2.81 -5.70 -8.33
N ASN A 265 3.92 -5.94 -9.04
CA ASN A 265 4.94 -6.90 -8.60
C ASN A 265 5.53 -6.54 -7.23
N GLY A 266 5.62 -5.26 -6.87
CA GLY A 266 6.16 -4.81 -5.58
C GLY A 266 5.44 -5.47 -4.39
N ILE A 267 4.11 -5.38 -4.35
CA ILE A 267 3.30 -5.98 -3.29
C ILE A 267 3.36 -7.51 -3.36
N ARG A 268 3.18 -8.07 -4.56
CA ARG A 268 3.09 -9.51 -4.78
C ARG A 268 4.36 -10.23 -4.34
N VAL A 269 5.53 -9.67 -4.66
CA VAL A 269 6.83 -10.23 -4.27
C VAL A 269 7.01 -10.22 -2.77
N ALA A 270 6.66 -9.14 -2.08
CA ALA A 270 6.79 -9.07 -0.62
C ALA A 270 5.94 -10.14 0.08
N ASP A 271 4.70 -10.34 -0.36
CA ASP A 271 3.81 -11.36 0.18
C ASP A 271 4.28 -12.78 -0.13
N LEU A 272 4.75 -13.02 -1.36
CA LEU A 272 5.33 -14.30 -1.74
C LEU A 272 6.56 -14.65 -0.89
N ILE A 273 7.46 -13.67 -0.65
CA ILE A 273 8.63 -13.87 0.23
C ILE A 273 8.16 -14.26 1.64
N LEU A 274 7.23 -13.51 2.23
CA LEU A 274 6.74 -13.77 3.58
C LEU A 274 6.02 -15.11 3.71
N ASN A 275 5.33 -15.57 2.66
CA ASN A 275 4.64 -16.86 2.64
C ASN A 275 5.59 -18.02 2.34
N SER A 276 6.76 -17.76 1.78
CA SER A 276 7.76 -18.78 1.45
C SER A 276 8.72 -19.10 2.61
N VAL A 277 8.77 -18.27 3.66
CA VAL A 277 9.69 -18.47 4.78
C VAL A 277 9.03 -19.22 5.94
N PRO A 278 9.69 -20.24 6.54
CA PRO A 278 9.10 -21.04 7.62
C PRO A 278 8.99 -20.28 8.95
N ASN A 279 9.86 -19.29 9.18
CA ASN A 279 9.83 -18.43 10.36
C ASN A 279 10.12 -16.98 9.98
N LYS A 280 9.09 -16.12 10.08
CA LYS A 280 9.16 -14.70 9.67
C LYS A 280 10.10 -13.88 10.54
N ASP A 281 10.22 -14.18 11.83
CA ASP A 281 11.05 -13.39 12.75
C ASP A 281 12.54 -13.69 12.54
N TYR A 282 12.90 -14.97 12.35
CA TYR A 282 14.25 -15.35 11.97
C TYR A 282 14.64 -14.79 10.61
N PHE A 283 13.72 -14.84 9.64
CA PHE A 283 13.92 -14.19 8.35
C PHE A 283 14.20 -12.68 8.49
N ARG A 284 13.39 -11.95 9.26
CA ARG A 284 13.52 -10.51 9.47
C ARG A 284 14.84 -10.11 10.15
N ASN A 285 15.25 -10.84 11.18
CA ASN A 285 16.52 -10.57 11.87
C ASN A 285 17.72 -10.90 10.97
N THR A 286 17.65 -12.01 10.24
CA THR A 286 18.68 -12.38 9.26
C THR A 286 18.77 -11.33 8.15
N LEU A 287 17.64 -10.89 7.60
CA LEU A 287 17.61 -9.88 6.54
C LEU A 287 18.17 -8.53 7.03
N ARG A 288 17.85 -8.11 8.27
CA ARG A 288 18.49 -6.93 8.89
C ARG A 288 20.00 -7.07 8.95
N PHE A 289 20.48 -8.21 9.42
CA PHE A 289 21.91 -8.48 9.53
C PHE A 289 22.61 -8.46 8.16
N ILE A 290 22.03 -9.12 7.15
CA ILE A 290 22.59 -9.12 5.79
C ILE A 290 22.57 -7.71 5.18
N LYS A 291 21.51 -6.93 5.38
CA LYS A 291 21.46 -5.53 4.93
C LYS A 291 22.48 -4.65 5.64
N LEU A 292 22.77 -4.90 6.92
CA LEU A 292 23.84 -4.23 7.64
C LEU A 292 25.22 -4.62 7.08
N TRP A 293 25.45 -5.92 6.84
CA TRP A 293 26.71 -6.44 6.33
C TRP A 293 27.06 -5.95 4.92
N GLN A 294 26.05 -5.74 4.07
CA GLN A 294 26.23 -5.24 2.72
C GLN A 294 26.68 -3.77 2.67
N LYS A 295 26.31 -2.98 3.68
CA LYS A 295 26.63 -1.54 3.74
C LYS A 295 28.10 -1.32 4.09
#